data_AF-A0A7R7CMJ2-F1
#
_entry.id   AF-A0A7R7CMJ2-F1
#
_cell.length_a   1.000
_cell.length_b   1.000
_cell.length_c   1.000
_cell.angle_alpha   90.00
_cell.angle_beta   90.00
_cell.angle_gamma   90.00
#
_symmetry.space_group_name_H-M   'P 1'
#
loop_
_entity.id
_entity.type
_entity.pdbx_description
1 polymer ?
#
loop_
_entity_poly.entity_id
_entity_poly.type
_entity_poly.pdbx_seq_one_letter_code
_entity_poly.pdbx_strand_id
1 'polypeptide(L)'
;MALPLLAAYPAAPGNIRGKAHIWRAGAYSFSDELGGLRILGVSGSGRKEDPFVVRQEFTSSSPAIMVIRAAAPIRPFDQSGAFASGFMHMRVVVVNNSGQAWVEFEFELQELYLQPSVFGDGLSFDQRRSDSDNISSDSFAQFSRNFEPYDRLRFRDGKVDPLATAGFSFLITDFTPRSQFYLLQDPRIPSS
;
A
#
# COMPACT_ATOMS: atom_id res chain seq x y z
N MET A 1 43.99 46.40 -10.69
CA MET A 1 42.92 46.23 -9.68
C MET A 1 41.80 45.47 -10.37
N ALA A 2 41.71 44.16 -10.17
CA ALA A 2 40.82 43.26 -10.91
C ALA A 2 39.54 42.97 -10.12
N LEU A 3 38.38 43.08 -10.76
CA LEU A 3 37.08 42.70 -10.22
C LEU A 3 36.94 41.17 -10.14
N PRO A 4 36.31 40.60 -9.11
CA PRO A 4 35.98 39.18 -9.11
C PRO A 4 34.70 38.93 -9.93
N LEU A 5 34.79 37.95 -10.83
CA LEU A 5 33.67 37.40 -11.58
C LEU A 5 32.86 36.47 -10.65
N LEU A 6 31.61 36.82 -10.34
CA LEU A 6 30.72 35.94 -9.57
C LEU A 6 30.23 34.83 -10.51
N ALA A 7 30.68 33.60 -10.28
CA ALA A 7 30.18 32.43 -11.01
C ALA A 7 28.73 32.14 -10.56
N ALA A 8 27.79 32.24 -11.49
CA ALA A 8 26.43 31.80 -11.29
C ALA A 8 26.39 30.26 -11.28
N TYR A 9 26.04 29.68 -10.13
CA TYR A 9 25.71 28.26 -10.05
C TYR A 9 24.39 28.01 -10.80
N PRO A 10 24.30 26.96 -11.65
CA PRO A 10 23.03 26.58 -12.23
C PRO A 10 22.11 26.09 -11.11
N ALA A 11 20.90 26.66 -11.04
CA ALA A 11 19.85 26.17 -10.18
C ALA A 11 19.55 24.70 -10.51
N ALA A 12 19.52 23.84 -9.50
CA ALA A 12 19.07 22.46 -9.64
C ALA A 12 17.67 22.45 -10.29
N PRO A 13 17.37 21.54 -11.24
CA PRO A 13 16.05 21.46 -11.82
C PRO A 13 15.04 21.20 -10.70
N GLY A 14 14.12 22.16 -10.55
CA GLY A 14 13.04 22.09 -9.58
C GLY A 14 12.25 20.79 -9.78
N ASN A 15 12.17 20.00 -8.72
CA ASN A 15 11.28 18.85 -8.64
C ASN A 15 9.84 19.34 -8.85
N ILE A 16 9.32 19.22 -10.07
CA ILE A 16 7.87 19.33 -10.30
C ILE A 16 7.27 18.06 -9.70
N ARG A 17 7.13 18.02 -8.37
CA ARG A 17 6.19 17.10 -7.73
C ARG A 17 4.81 17.54 -8.21
N GLY A 18 4.29 16.88 -9.24
CA GLY A 18 2.87 17.00 -9.59
C GLY A 18 2.04 16.81 -8.31
N LYS A 19 0.93 17.53 -8.18
CA LYS A 19 0.03 17.36 -7.03
C LYS A 19 -0.25 15.87 -6.85
N ALA A 20 0.05 15.34 -5.66
CA ALA A 20 -0.28 13.97 -5.31
C ALA A 20 -1.75 13.68 -5.64
N HIS A 21 -2.01 12.55 -6.28
CA HIS A 21 -3.34 12.25 -6.80
C HIS A 21 -4.13 11.45 -5.76
N ILE A 22 -5.28 12.00 -5.35
CA ILE A 22 -6.22 11.28 -4.49
C ILE A 22 -7.19 10.50 -5.37
N TRP A 23 -7.04 9.18 -5.36
CA TRP A 23 -7.94 8.26 -6.06
C TRP A 23 -9.09 7.87 -5.15
N ARG A 24 -10.33 7.93 -5.65
CA ARG A 24 -11.53 7.53 -4.89
C ARG A 24 -12.11 6.24 -5.43
N ALA A 25 -12.52 5.35 -4.54
CA ALA A 25 -13.27 4.15 -4.86
C ALA A 25 -14.14 3.75 -3.66
N GLY A 26 -15.42 3.42 -3.91
CA GLY A 26 -16.40 3.15 -2.86
C GLY A 26 -16.41 4.23 -1.78
N ALA A 27 -16.36 3.78 -0.52
CA ALA A 27 -16.34 4.65 0.66
C ALA A 27 -14.94 5.13 1.08
N TYR A 28 -13.90 4.90 0.27
CA TYR A 28 -12.50 5.18 0.62
C TYR A 28 -11.76 5.99 -0.46
N SER A 29 -10.60 6.51 -0.09
CA SER A 29 -9.62 7.08 -1.02
C SER A 29 -8.21 6.58 -0.73
N PHE A 30 -7.37 6.62 -1.77
CA PHE A 30 -6.01 6.10 -1.81
C PHE A 30 -5.10 7.17 -2.41
N SER A 31 -3.93 7.36 -1.82
CA SER A 31 -3.00 8.41 -2.21
C SER A 31 -1.56 7.92 -2.16
N ASP A 32 -0.77 8.31 -3.16
CA ASP A 32 0.67 8.12 -3.27
C ASP A 32 1.47 9.37 -2.82
N GLU A 33 0.85 10.24 -2.02
CA GLU A 33 1.42 11.53 -1.59
C GLU A 33 2.76 11.46 -0.85
N LEU A 34 3.11 10.30 -0.30
CA LEU A 34 4.36 10.08 0.41
C LEU A 34 5.50 9.63 -0.52
N GLY A 35 5.20 9.28 -1.78
CA GLY A 35 6.16 8.83 -2.78
C GLY A 35 6.59 7.37 -2.62
N GLY A 36 7.58 6.96 -3.41
CA GLY A 36 8.11 5.59 -3.46
C GLY A 36 7.32 4.62 -4.35
N LEU A 37 6.02 4.88 -4.52
CA LEU A 37 5.15 4.24 -5.51
C LEU A 37 4.36 5.28 -6.28
N ARG A 38 3.76 4.89 -7.41
CA ARG A 38 2.77 5.69 -8.15
C ARG A 38 1.49 4.89 -8.33
N ILE A 39 0.34 5.46 -7.95
CA ILE A 39 -0.96 4.83 -8.23
C ILE A 39 -1.36 5.14 -9.68
N LEU A 40 -1.73 4.08 -10.40
CA LEU A 40 -2.14 4.11 -11.80
C LEU A 40 -3.67 4.06 -11.95
N GLY A 41 -4.38 3.57 -10.94
CA GLY A 41 -5.83 3.53 -10.93
C GLY A 41 -6.38 2.79 -9.72
N VAL A 42 -7.61 3.14 -9.33
CA VAL A 42 -8.34 2.48 -8.25
C VAL A 42 -9.78 2.24 -8.69
N SER A 43 -10.33 1.08 -8.33
CA SER A 43 -11.73 0.72 -8.58
C SER A 43 -12.29 -0.18 -7.48
N GLY A 44 -13.58 -0.52 -7.58
CA GLY A 44 -14.28 -1.40 -6.64
C GLY A 44 -14.92 -0.68 -5.45
N SER A 45 -15.67 -1.43 -4.65
CA SER A 45 -16.37 -0.93 -3.46
C SER A 45 -15.79 -1.44 -2.14
N GLY A 46 -14.88 -2.42 -2.19
CA GLY A 46 -14.24 -3.03 -1.02
C GLY A 46 -15.00 -4.22 -0.44
N ARG A 47 -16.09 -4.65 -1.09
CA ARG A 47 -16.82 -5.87 -0.72
C ARG A 47 -16.10 -7.12 -1.24
N LYS A 48 -16.42 -8.30 -0.73
CA LYS A 48 -15.74 -9.55 -1.12
C LYS A 48 -15.87 -9.85 -2.62
N GLU A 49 -17.06 -9.60 -3.16
CA GLU A 49 -17.42 -9.78 -4.57
C GLU A 49 -17.01 -8.62 -5.47
N ASP A 50 -16.60 -7.49 -4.89
CA ASP A 50 -16.17 -6.27 -5.58
C ASP A 50 -15.06 -5.56 -4.78
N PRO A 51 -13.88 -6.20 -4.66
CA PRO A 51 -12.79 -5.72 -3.82
C PRO A 51 -12.23 -4.42 -4.36
N PHE A 52 -11.57 -3.63 -3.50
CA PHE A 52 -10.79 -2.50 -3.98
C PHE A 52 -9.61 -3.00 -4.81
N VAL A 53 -9.59 -2.66 -6.09
CA VAL A 53 -8.45 -2.97 -6.96
C VAL A 53 -7.58 -1.73 -7.09
N VAL A 54 -6.41 -1.75 -6.46
CA VAL A 54 -5.40 -0.67 -6.54
C VAL A 54 -4.31 -1.10 -7.51
N ARG A 55 -4.23 -0.44 -8.66
CA ARG A 55 -3.14 -0.62 -9.62
C ARG A 55 -2.08 0.42 -9.36
N GLN A 56 -0.84 -0.01 -9.21
CA GLN A 56 0.28 0.86 -8.88
C GLN A 56 1.59 0.36 -9.52
N GLU A 57 2.62 1.18 -9.47
CA GLU A 57 3.97 0.84 -9.90
C GLU A 57 5.01 1.29 -8.89
N PHE A 58 6.11 0.54 -8.83
CA PHE A 58 7.31 0.90 -8.08
C PHE A 58 8.42 1.21 -9.07
N THR A 59 9.08 2.37 -8.93
CA THR A 59 10.26 2.74 -9.74
C THR A 59 11.58 2.50 -8.99
N SER A 60 11.51 1.97 -7.77
CA SER A 60 12.65 1.56 -6.95
C SER A 60 12.24 0.34 -6.11
N SER A 61 13.22 -0.41 -5.57
CA SER A 61 12.94 -1.52 -4.63
C SER A 61 12.97 -1.05 -3.17
N SER A 62 12.80 0.26 -2.92
CA SER A 62 12.69 0.80 -1.56
C SER A 62 11.26 0.65 -1.04
N PRO A 63 11.06 0.54 0.29
CA PRO A 63 9.73 0.55 0.87
C PRO A 63 8.98 1.84 0.53
N ALA A 64 7.67 1.72 0.31
CA ALA A 64 6.79 2.83 0.01
C ALA A 64 5.46 2.72 0.75
N ILE A 65 4.83 3.86 1.00
CA ILE A 65 3.60 3.93 1.81
C ILE A 65 2.46 4.50 0.98
N MET A 66 1.37 3.74 0.92
CA MET A 66 0.08 4.23 0.42
C MET A 66 -0.74 4.76 1.60
N VAL A 67 -1.33 5.96 1.43
CA VAL A 67 -2.25 6.53 2.42
C VAL A 67 -3.68 6.15 2.07
N ILE A 68 -4.41 5.58 3.02
CA ILE A 68 -5.82 5.18 2.87
C ILE A 68 -6.67 6.05 3.79
N ARG A 69 -7.79 6.57 3.27
CA ARG A 69 -8.70 7.44 4.03
C ARG A 69 -10.15 7.04 3.84
N ALA A 70 -10.94 7.22 4.89
CA ALA A 70 -12.39 7.23 4.76
C ALA A 70 -12.82 8.43 3.90
N ALA A 71 -13.58 8.15 2.85
CA ALA A 71 -14.12 9.14 1.91
C ALA A 71 -15.63 9.36 2.09
N ALA A 72 -16.27 8.54 2.94
CA ALA A 72 -17.66 8.61 3.37
C ALA A 72 -17.74 8.49 4.91
N PRO A 73 -18.91 8.79 5.54
CA PRO A 73 -19.07 8.60 6.97
C PRO A 73 -18.76 7.17 7.41
N ILE A 74 -18.22 7.03 8.62
CA ILE A 74 -17.82 5.74 9.18
C ILE A 74 -19.03 5.07 9.84
N ARG A 75 -19.29 3.82 9.47
CA ARG A 75 -20.27 2.92 10.09
C ARG A 75 -19.64 1.52 10.23
N PRO A 76 -19.06 1.17 11.39
CA PRO A 76 -18.16 0.03 11.56
C PRO A 76 -18.68 -1.35 11.14
N PHE A 77 -19.99 -1.53 11.00
CA PHE A 77 -20.59 -2.83 10.65
C PHE A 77 -21.46 -2.75 9.40
N ASP A 78 -21.32 -1.68 8.62
CA ASP A 78 -22.05 -1.53 7.36
C ASP A 78 -21.49 -2.47 6.28
N GLN A 79 -22.39 -3.11 5.53
CA GLN A 79 -22.05 -4.05 4.45
C GLN A 79 -22.52 -3.55 3.07
N SER A 80 -23.15 -2.37 3.01
CA SER A 80 -23.68 -1.84 1.75
C SER A 80 -22.58 -1.35 0.80
N GLY A 81 -21.42 -0.97 1.36
CA GLY A 81 -20.33 -0.31 0.64
C GLY A 81 -20.53 1.20 0.46
N ALA A 82 -21.63 1.76 0.98
CA ALA A 82 -21.89 3.21 0.95
C ALA A 82 -21.19 3.97 2.10
N PHE A 83 -20.75 3.25 3.13
CA PHE A 83 -20.08 3.80 4.31
C PHE A 83 -18.72 3.15 4.50
N ALA A 84 -17.80 3.88 5.13
CA ALA A 84 -16.53 3.30 5.55
C ALA A 84 -16.80 2.40 6.75
N SER A 85 -16.57 1.09 6.62
CA SER A 85 -16.93 0.11 7.66
C SER A 85 -15.75 -0.49 8.39
N GLY A 86 -14.53 -0.27 7.91
CA GLY A 86 -13.35 -0.94 8.44
C GLY A 86 -13.15 -2.35 7.87
N PHE A 87 -14.08 -2.88 7.07
CA PHE A 87 -13.89 -4.13 6.32
C PHE A 87 -13.57 -3.81 4.86
N MET A 88 -12.35 -4.09 4.43
CA MET A 88 -11.88 -3.74 3.09
C MET A 88 -11.22 -4.94 2.44
N HIS A 89 -11.94 -5.61 1.54
CA HIS A 89 -11.34 -6.59 0.65
C HIS A 89 -10.48 -5.85 -0.38
N MET A 90 -9.20 -6.17 -0.42
CA MET A 90 -8.21 -5.51 -1.25
C MET A 90 -7.69 -6.46 -2.33
N ARG A 91 -7.39 -5.89 -3.49
CA ARG A 91 -6.48 -6.45 -4.47
C ARG A 91 -5.49 -5.38 -4.92
N VAL A 92 -4.22 -5.57 -4.56
CA VAL A 92 -3.12 -4.70 -4.95
C VAL A 92 -2.41 -5.33 -6.15
N VAL A 93 -2.35 -4.59 -7.26
CA VAL A 93 -1.70 -5.00 -8.51
C VAL A 93 -0.51 -4.09 -8.76
N VAL A 94 0.70 -4.65 -8.70
CA VAL A 94 1.95 -3.90 -8.68
C VAL A 94 2.77 -4.21 -9.92
N VAL A 95 3.12 -3.18 -10.69
CA VAL A 95 4.14 -3.28 -11.74
C VAL A 95 5.51 -3.07 -11.11
N ASN A 96 6.41 -4.03 -11.32
CA ASN A 96 7.82 -3.90 -10.93
C ASN A 96 8.57 -3.06 -11.96
N ASN A 97 8.57 -1.74 -11.84
CA ASN A 97 9.40 -0.87 -12.66
C ASN A 97 10.71 -0.45 -11.95
N SER A 98 11.19 -1.24 -10.98
CA SER A 98 12.35 -0.88 -10.16
C SER A 98 13.70 -1.22 -10.77
N GLY A 99 13.70 -2.01 -11.86
CA GLY A 99 14.91 -2.51 -12.49
C GLY A 99 15.57 -3.70 -11.77
N GLN A 100 14.99 -4.19 -10.67
CA GLN A 100 15.50 -5.35 -9.93
C GLN A 100 14.38 -6.36 -9.70
N ALA A 101 14.69 -7.65 -9.84
CA ALA A 101 13.72 -8.70 -9.55
C ALA A 101 13.38 -8.74 -8.06
N TRP A 102 12.11 -8.97 -7.73
CA TRP A 102 11.65 -9.18 -6.36
C TRP A 102 11.52 -10.67 -6.08
N VAL A 103 11.92 -11.10 -4.89
CA VAL A 103 11.82 -12.49 -4.39
C VAL A 103 10.85 -12.63 -3.23
N GLU A 104 10.46 -11.51 -2.62
CA GLU A 104 9.41 -11.43 -1.62
C GLU A 104 8.74 -10.07 -1.68
N PHE A 105 7.55 -9.97 -1.08
CA PHE A 105 6.84 -8.71 -0.93
C PHE A 105 6.15 -8.68 0.43
N GLU A 106 6.38 -7.63 1.20
CA GLU A 106 5.81 -7.46 2.53
C GLU A 106 4.84 -6.27 2.55
N PHE A 107 3.72 -6.47 3.23
CA PHE A 107 2.78 -5.43 3.61
C PHE A 107 2.81 -5.26 5.12
N GLU A 108 2.67 -4.02 5.58
CA GLU A 108 2.53 -3.67 7.00
C GLU A 108 1.43 -2.60 7.12
N LEU A 109 0.48 -2.82 8.05
CA LEU A 109 -0.53 -1.80 8.36
C LEU A 109 0.00 -0.88 9.47
N GLN A 110 -0.28 0.40 9.32
CA GLN A 110 0.10 1.42 10.30
C GLN A 110 -1.09 2.33 10.59
N GLU A 111 -1.64 2.32 11.82
CA GLU A 111 -2.65 3.31 12.25
C GLU A 111 -2.02 4.72 12.26
N LEU A 112 -0.78 4.82 12.76
CA LEU A 112 0.01 6.05 12.84
C LEU A 112 1.21 5.99 11.89
N TYR A 113 1.52 7.11 11.25
CA TYR A 113 2.59 7.18 10.25
C TYR A 113 3.95 6.69 10.80
N LEU A 114 4.55 5.70 10.13
CA LEU A 114 5.82 5.05 10.50
C LEU A 114 5.82 4.36 11.87
N GLN A 115 4.63 4.07 12.41
CA GLN A 115 4.48 3.28 13.62
C GLN A 115 3.69 2.03 13.27
N PRO A 116 4.26 0.84 13.51
CA PRO A 116 3.54 -0.40 13.23
C PRO A 116 2.26 -0.49 14.05
N SER A 117 1.21 -1.05 13.46
CA SER A 117 -0.06 -1.29 14.17
C SER A 117 0.10 -2.41 15.20
N VAL A 118 -0.63 -2.30 16.30
CA VAL A 118 -0.64 -3.28 17.40
C VAL A 118 -2.07 -3.80 17.59
N PHE A 119 -2.25 -5.00 18.13
CA PHE A 119 -3.58 -5.59 18.34
C PHE A 119 -4.61 -4.66 19.00
N GLY A 120 -4.16 -3.77 19.89
CA GLY A 120 -5.02 -2.84 20.61
C GLY A 120 -5.66 -1.73 19.77
N ASP A 121 -5.16 -1.44 18.56
CA ASP A 121 -5.70 -0.39 17.68
C ASP A 121 -6.79 -0.89 16.73
N GLY A 122 -7.04 -2.20 16.69
CA GLY A 122 -8.11 -2.83 15.95
C GLY A 122 -7.87 -2.97 14.44
N LEU A 123 -6.77 -2.43 13.89
CA LEU A 123 -6.37 -2.52 12.49
C LEU A 123 -5.55 -3.78 12.26
N SER A 124 -6.00 -4.66 11.35
CA SER A 124 -5.30 -5.92 11.08
C SER A 124 -5.54 -6.50 9.69
N PHE A 125 -4.65 -7.39 9.24
CA PHE A 125 -4.90 -8.30 8.11
C PHE A 125 -5.76 -9.52 8.52
N ASP A 126 -7.01 -9.28 8.92
CA ASP A 126 -8.00 -10.31 9.30
C ASP A 126 -7.54 -11.21 10.47
N GLN A 127 -6.99 -10.60 11.54
CA GLN A 127 -6.35 -11.32 12.64
C GLN A 127 -7.29 -12.23 13.45
N ARG A 128 -8.61 -11.98 13.40
CA ARG A 128 -9.60 -12.80 14.14
C ARG A 128 -9.89 -14.15 13.48
N ARG A 129 -9.46 -14.37 12.24
CA ARG A 129 -9.68 -15.61 11.51
C ARG A 129 -8.36 -16.31 11.20
N SER A 130 -8.35 -17.64 11.35
CA SER A 130 -7.21 -18.49 11.03
C SER A 130 -7.27 -19.07 9.61
N ASP A 131 -8.39 -18.92 8.90
CA ASP A 131 -8.53 -19.37 7.52
C ASP A 131 -7.81 -18.44 6.52
N SER A 132 -7.35 -19.01 5.41
CA SER A 132 -6.57 -18.30 4.39
C SER A 132 -7.42 -17.71 3.26
N ASP A 133 -8.74 -17.86 3.30
CA ASP A 133 -9.65 -17.60 2.17
C ASP A 133 -9.59 -16.19 1.61
N ASN A 134 -9.09 -15.23 2.40
CA ASN A 134 -8.97 -13.84 1.99
C ASN A 134 -7.57 -13.47 1.47
N ILE A 135 -6.55 -14.34 1.66
CA ILE A 135 -5.15 -14.03 1.36
C ILE A 135 -4.63 -14.88 0.21
N SER A 136 -4.17 -14.24 -0.85
CA SER A 136 -3.56 -14.92 -2.00
C SER A 136 -2.61 -14.01 -2.76
N SER A 137 -1.72 -14.63 -3.55
CA SER A 137 -0.92 -13.92 -4.56
C SER A 137 -0.86 -14.71 -5.85
N ASP A 138 -0.74 -13.99 -6.96
CA ASP A 138 -0.55 -14.58 -8.30
C ASP A 138 0.93 -14.92 -8.56
N SER A 139 1.86 -14.37 -7.76
CA SER A 139 3.30 -14.39 -8.04
C SER A 139 4.13 -15.08 -6.96
N PHE A 140 3.54 -15.35 -5.80
CA PHE A 140 4.19 -15.92 -4.62
C PHE A 140 3.36 -17.07 -4.08
N ALA A 141 3.97 -18.25 -3.95
CA ALA A 141 3.26 -19.48 -3.57
C ALA A 141 2.94 -19.56 -2.08
N GLN A 142 3.63 -18.77 -1.24
CA GLN A 142 3.48 -18.81 0.21
C GLN A 142 3.27 -17.43 0.80
N PHE A 143 2.55 -17.38 1.91
CA PHE A 143 2.48 -16.20 2.76
C PHE A 143 2.67 -16.55 4.24
N SER A 144 3.04 -15.56 5.05
CA SER A 144 3.07 -15.64 6.51
C SER A 144 2.52 -14.36 7.11
N ARG A 145 1.78 -14.49 8.22
CA ARG A 145 1.29 -13.37 9.02
C ARG A 145 2.19 -13.19 10.24
N ASN A 146 2.65 -11.97 10.49
CA ASN A 146 3.40 -11.63 11.69
C ASN A 146 2.73 -10.45 12.38
N PHE A 147 1.71 -10.77 13.18
CA PHE A 147 0.78 -9.78 13.72
C PHE A 147 1.38 -8.88 14.79
N GLU A 148 2.31 -9.39 15.59
CA GLU A 148 2.89 -8.66 16.71
C GLU A 148 4.41 -8.65 16.60
N PRO A 149 5.06 -7.46 16.65
CA PRO A 149 4.52 -6.13 16.96
C PRO A 149 4.14 -5.27 15.72
N TYR A 150 4.01 -5.87 14.53
CA TYR A 150 4.04 -5.10 13.28
C TYR A 150 2.79 -5.16 12.42
N ASP A 151 1.87 -6.09 12.67
CA ASP A 151 0.77 -6.42 11.75
C ASP A 151 1.21 -6.54 10.28
N ARG A 152 2.03 -7.56 10.02
CA ARG A 152 2.66 -7.81 8.73
C ARG A 152 2.07 -8.99 7.99
N LEU A 153 2.05 -8.86 6.67
CA LEU A 153 1.76 -9.92 5.73
C LEU A 153 2.91 -10.02 4.72
N ARG A 154 3.66 -11.13 4.76
CA ARG A 154 4.80 -11.38 3.87
C ARG A 154 4.48 -12.48 2.88
N PHE A 155 4.72 -12.22 1.59
CA PHE A 155 4.60 -13.16 0.48
C PHE A 155 5.99 -13.60 0.01
N ARG A 156 6.20 -14.89 -0.23
CA ARG A 156 7.49 -15.50 -0.58
C ARG A 156 7.31 -16.73 -1.48
N ASP A 157 8.42 -17.36 -1.84
CA ASP A 157 8.43 -18.52 -2.75
C ASP A 157 7.86 -18.15 -4.12
N GLY A 158 8.51 -17.15 -4.74
CA GLY A 158 8.07 -16.53 -5.97
C GLY A 158 9.10 -15.56 -6.53
N LYS A 159 8.79 -14.98 -7.68
CA LYS A 159 9.65 -14.00 -8.34
C LYS A 159 8.84 -13.04 -9.19
N VAL A 160 9.18 -11.76 -9.14
CA VAL A 160 8.61 -10.72 -10.00
C VAL A 160 9.76 -10.04 -10.73
N ASP A 161 9.95 -10.38 -12.00
CA ASP A 161 10.98 -9.75 -12.83
C ASP A 161 10.68 -8.27 -13.12
N PRO A 162 11.70 -7.47 -13.50
CA PRO A 162 11.46 -6.11 -13.97
C PRO A 162 10.43 -6.08 -15.10
N LEU A 163 9.55 -5.09 -15.04
CA LEU A 163 8.36 -4.86 -15.87
C LEU A 163 7.24 -5.91 -15.74
N ALA A 164 7.45 -6.97 -14.95
CA ALA A 164 6.39 -7.92 -14.62
C ALA A 164 5.40 -7.31 -13.61
N THR A 165 4.24 -7.96 -13.49
CA THR A 165 3.17 -7.56 -12.58
C THR A 165 2.95 -8.63 -11.53
N ALA A 166 2.73 -8.20 -10.28
CA ALA A 166 2.31 -9.05 -9.17
C ALA A 166 0.92 -8.66 -8.67
N GLY A 167 0.12 -9.65 -8.29
CA GLY A 167 -1.18 -9.47 -7.67
C GLY A 167 -1.16 -10.00 -6.24
N PHE A 168 -1.77 -9.25 -5.32
CA PHE A 168 -1.94 -9.61 -3.92
C PHE A 168 -3.38 -9.33 -3.49
N SER A 169 -4.01 -10.29 -2.84
CA SER A 169 -5.35 -10.15 -2.28
C SER A 169 -5.29 -10.42 -0.79
N PHE A 170 -6.00 -9.60 -0.01
CA PHE A 170 -6.10 -9.69 1.45
C PHE A 170 -7.33 -8.91 1.93
N LEU A 171 -7.78 -9.20 3.16
CA LEU A 171 -8.80 -8.43 3.85
C LEU A 171 -8.10 -7.56 4.91
N ILE A 172 -8.39 -6.27 4.89
CA ILE A 172 -8.07 -5.38 6.02
C ILE A 172 -9.33 -5.28 6.88
N THR A 173 -9.17 -5.45 8.19
CA THR A 173 -10.20 -5.23 9.21
C THR A 173 -9.76 -4.14 10.17
N ASP A 174 -10.63 -3.16 10.42
CA ASP A 174 -10.44 -2.08 11.38
C ASP A 174 -11.68 -1.99 12.27
N PHE A 175 -11.58 -2.48 13.51
CA PHE A 175 -12.69 -2.49 14.46
C PHE A 175 -12.84 -1.17 15.24
N THR A 176 -11.88 -0.26 15.10
CA THR A 176 -11.87 1.08 15.72
C THR A 176 -11.59 2.15 14.66
N PRO A 177 -12.40 2.20 13.59
CA PRO A 177 -12.02 2.83 12.35
C PRO A 177 -11.61 4.29 12.48
N ARG A 178 -10.36 4.55 12.08
CA ARG A 178 -9.84 5.91 11.89
C ARG A 178 -10.19 6.42 10.50
N SER A 179 -10.21 7.74 10.36
CA SER A 179 -10.42 8.38 9.07
C SER A 179 -9.21 8.22 8.13
N GLN A 180 -8.06 7.81 8.64
CA GLN A 180 -6.82 7.65 7.90
C GLN A 180 -5.93 6.60 8.56
N PHE A 181 -5.30 5.78 7.74
CA PHE A 181 -4.23 4.85 8.12
C PHE A 181 -3.32 4.61 6.90
N TYR A 182 -2.30 3.77 7.05
CA TYR A 182 -1.29 3.57 6.04
C TYR A 182 -1.04 2.09 5.73
N LEU A 183 -0.65 1.84 4.48
CA LEU A 183 -0.18 0.54 4.02
C LEU A 183 1.26 0.70 3.53
N LEU A 184 2.21 0.27 4.35
CA LEU A 184 3.61 0.13 3.97
C LEU A 184 3.77 -1.12 3.11
N GLN A 185 4.58 -0.99 2.07
CA GLN A 185 4.81 -1.99 1.03
C GLN A 185 6.31 -2.08 0.77
N ASP A 186 6.88 -3.28 0.92
CA ASP A 186 8.32 -3.50 0.93
C ASP A 186 8.70 -4.68 0.01
N PRO A 187 9.14 -4.39 -1.23
CA PRO A 187 9.66 -5.42 -2.13
C PRO A 187 11.09 -5.84 -1.73
N ARG A 188 11.33 -7.15 -1.63
CA ARG A 188 12.67 -7.69 -1.31
C ARG A 188 13.39 -8.19 -2.56
N ILE A 189 14.69 -7.93 -2.63
CA ILE A 189 15.57 -8.35 -3.73
C ILE A 189 16.44 -9.54 -3.28
N PRO A 190 17.01 -10.35 -4.19
CA PRO A 190 17.77 -11.56 -3.81
C PRO A 190 18.94 -11.37 -2.84
N SER A 191 19.43 -10.14 -2.65
CA SER A 191 20.56 -9.79 -1.77
C SER A 191 20.17 -8.94 -0.56
N SER A 192 18.87 -8.80 -0.26
CA SER A 192 18.36 -7.98 0.85
C SER A 192 18.55 -8.63 2.21
#